data_AF-A0A6I6F1I8-F1
#
_entry.id   AF-A0A6I6F1I8-F1
#
_cell.length_a   1.000
_cell.length_b   1.000
_cell.length_c   1.000
_cell.angle_alpha   90.00
_cell.angle_beta   90.00
_cell.angle_gamma   90.00
#
_symmetry.space_group_name_H-M   'P 1'
#
loop_
_entity.id
_entity.type
_entity.pdbx_description
1 polymer ?
#
loop_
_entity_poly.entity_id
_entity_poly.type
_entity_poly.pdbx_seq_one_letter_code
_entity_poly.pdbx_strand_id
1 'polypeptide(L)'
;MIGSKVKIVEQQFIPDFPSGKNFNKYYQMVMEDFQIVKSYFPLLQIICLPTMQPKEIFITGNLIPVEILRECVTPKDIERNSLYILGIYPNDYPDDNIYVEDFYEKINWDKIPYEHRHQNLHPKTYRKVLCTHHPDGEVNALIQGDRTVAILSSAWKLYKQYKEYLKTKEWTLKDLRHGHEGTLQLKRAGRYYGR
;
A
#
# COMPACT_ATOMS: atom_id res chain seq x y z
N MET A 1 12.47 15.77 25.04
CA MET A 1 12.68 14.44 24.43
C MET A 1 11.33 13.73 24.41
N ILE A 2 10.61 13.78 23.29
CA ILE A 2 9.40 12.96 23.12
C ILE A 2 9.92 11.62 22.63
N GLY A 3 9.87 10.60 23.48
CA GLY A 3 10.23 9.24 23.09
C GLY A 3 9.30 8.79 21.99
N SER A 4 9.79 8.78 20.75
CA SER A 4 9.10 8.15 19.63
C SER A 4 8.95 6.68 19.98
N LYS A 5 7.73 6.24 20.36
CA LYS A 5 7.43 4.82 20.43
C LYS A 5 7.70 4.24 19.05
N VAL A 6 8.79 3.51 18.90
CA VAL A 6 9.03 2.69 17.71
C VAL A 6 7.91 1.66 17.71
N LYS A 7 6.94 1.81 16.82
CA LYS A 7 5.94 0.75 16.61
C LYS A 7 6.73 -0.41 16.01
N ILE A 8 6.68 -1.56 16.68
CA ILE A 8 7.25 -2.79 16.18
C ILE A 8 6.12 -3.52 15.44
N VAL A 9 6.43 -4.13 14.29
CA VAL A 9 5.45 -5.01 13.63
C VAL A 9 5.31 -6.26 14.51
N GLU A 10 4.20 -6.35 15.22
CA GLU A 10 3.90 -7.48 16.09
C GLU A 10 3.44 -8.67 15.23
N GLN A 11 3.82 -9.88 15.64
CA GLN A 11 3.46 -11.11 14.92
C GLN A 11 1.93 -11.26 14.71
N GLN A 12 1.13 -10.72 15.63
CA GLN A 12 -0.33 -10.71 15.56
C GLN A 12 -0.91 -9.80 14.48
N PHE A 13 -0.13 -8.88 13.92
CA PHE A 13 -0.57 -8.03 12.80
C PHE A 13 -0.54 -8.77 11.46
N ILE A 14 0.17 -9.89 11.41
CA ILE A 14 0.39 -10.64 10.17
C ILE A 14 -0.51 -11.88 10.18
N PRO A 15 -1.43 -12.04 9.21
CA PRO A 15 -2.29 -13.21 9.14
C PRO A 15 -1.51 -14.52 9.02
N ASP A 16 -2.07 -15.59 9.55
CA ASP A 16 -1.56 -16.93 9.30
C ASP A 16 -1.78 -17.33 7.84
N PHE A 17 -0.78 -18.02 7.28
CA PHE A 17 -0.92 -18.62 5.96
C PHE A 17 -1.76 -19.90 6.08
N PRO A 18 -2.74 -20.12 5.19
CA PRO A 18 -3.60 -21.29 5.26
C PRO A 18 -2.83 -22.60 5.05
N SER A 19 -3.05 -23.59 5.92
CA SER A 19 -2.37 -24.90 5.86
C SER A 19 -2.66 -25.71 4.59
N GLY A 20 -3.78 -25.45 3.91
CA GLY A 20 -4.16 -26.11 2.66
C GLY A 20 -3.57 -25.50 1.38
N LYS A 21 -2.77 -24.44 1.49
CA LYS A 21 -2.17 -23.75 0.33
C LYS A 21 -0.67 -24.04 0.23
N ASN A 22 -0.13 -23.95 -1.00
CA ASN A 22 1.29 -24.16 -1.26
C ASN A 22 2.09 -22.89 -0.93
N PHE A 23 2.71 -22.87 0.26
CA PHE A 23 3.52 -21.74 0.73
C PHE A 23 4.75 -21.50 -0.16
N ASN A 24 5.42 -22.54 -0.66
CA ASN A 24 6.61 -22.38 -1.49
C ASN A 24 6.31 -21.69 -2.81
N LYS A 25 5.18 -22.03 -3.45
CA LYS A 25 4.72 -21.35 -4.67
C LYS A 25 4.40 -19.89 -4.39
N TYR A 26 3.66 -19.62 -3.31
CA TYR A 26 3.35 -18.26 -2.85
C TYR A 26 4.63 -17.44 -2.58
N TYR A 27 5.58 -18.01 -1.85
CA TYR A 27 6.87 -17.40 -1.56
C TYR A 27 7.63 -17.03 -2.83
N GLN A 28 7.74 -17.93 -3.81
CA GLN A 28 8.40 -17.65 -5.09
C GLN A 28 7.76 -16.45 -5.80
N MET A 29 6.43 -16.45 -5.94
CA MET A 29 5.70 -15.36 -6.60
C MET A 29 5.90 -14.01 -5.89
N VAL A 30 5.88 -14.00 -4.55
CA VAL A 30 6.10 -12.78 -3.77
C VAL A 30 7.55 -12.29 -3.87
N MET A 31 8.52 -13.19 -3.86
CA MET A 31 9.94 -12.81 -3.97
C MET A 31 10.28 -12.26 -5.36
N GLU A 32 9.70 -12.83 -6.42
CA GLU A 32 9.83 -12.32 -7.80
C GLU A 32 9.26 -10.90 -7.92
N ASP A 33 8.04 -10.69 -7.42
CA ASP A 33 7.41 -9.35 -7.37
C ASP A 33 8.24 -8.36 -6.55
N PHE A 34 8.75 -8.80 -5.40
CA PHE A 34 9.53 -7.92 -4.53
C PHE A 34 10.83 -7.44 -5.18
N GLN A 35 11.45 -8.19 -6.10
CA GLN A 35 12.61 -7.68 -6.83
C GLN A 35 12.26 -6.45 -7.66
N ILE A 36 11.07 -6.43 -8.27
CA ILE A 36 10.54 -5.28 -9.02
C ILE A 36 10.21 -4.15 -8.03
N VAL A 37 9.49 -4.45 -6.95
CA VAL A 37 9.20 -3.44 -5.90
C VAL A 37 10.47 -2.77 -5.39
N LYS A 38 11.54 -3.55 -5.18
CA LYS A 38 12.82 -3.07 -4.67
C LYS A 38 13.51 -2.10 -5.63
N SER A 39 13.34 -2.25 -6.95
CA SER A 39 13.92 -1.33 -7.93
C SER A 39 13.24 0.04 -7.93
N TYR A 40 11.94 0.10 -7.61
CA TYR A 40 11.17 1.35 -7.52
C TYR A 40 11.18 1.97 -6.12
N PHE A 41 11.20 1.14 -5.07
CA PHE A 41 11.10 1.54 -3.66
C PHE A 41 12.24 0.94 -2.83
N PRO A 42 13.47 1.44 -2.99
CA PRO A 42 14.67 0.80 -2.47
C PRO A 42 14.77 0.77 -0.95
N LEU A 43 13.98 1.56 -0.23
CA LEU A 43 13.96 1.56 1.25
C LEU A 43 12.95 0.58 1.86
N LEU A 44 12.18 -0.14 1.04
CA LEU A 44 11.32 -1.22 1.52
C LEU A 44 12.14 -2.51 1.72
N GLN A 45 11.73 -3.28 2.71
CA GLN A 45 12.30 -4.58 3.06
C GLN A 45 11.19 -5.61 3.11
N ILE A 46 11.45 -6.81 2.59
CA ILE A 46 10.56 -7.95 2.70
C ILE A 46 10.90 -8.76 3.96
N ILE A 47 9.88 -9.24 4.66
CA ILE A 47 10.02 -10.00 5.90
C ILE A 47 9.12 -11.24 5.83
N CYS A 48 9.71 -12.38 6.18
CA CYS A 48 9.03 -13.63 6.44
C CYS A 48 9.28 -14.02 7.90
N LEU A 49 8.24 -14.15 8.71
CA LEU A 49 8.40 -14.46 10.14
C LEU A 49 8.78 -15.94 10.34
N PRO A 50 9.82 -16.25 11.14
CA PRO A 50 10.25 -17.62 11.42
C PRO A 50 9.30 -18.28 12.43
N THR A 51 8.12 -18.66 11.97
CA THR A 51 7.00 -19.15 12.79
C THR A 51 6.71 -20.62 12.47
N MET A 52 6.26 -21.39 13.47
CA MET A 52 5.93 -22.81 13.26
C MET A 52 4.81 -23.00 12.23
N GLN A 53 3.77 -22.17 12.32
CA GLN A 53 2.77 -22.03 11.27
C GLN A 53 3.18 -20.86 10.39
N PRO A 54 3.38 -21.06 9.07
CA PRO A 54 3.76 -19.97 8.18
C PRO A 54 2.75 -18.83 8.24
N LYS A 55 3.25 -17.60 8.11
CA LYS A 55 2.44 -16.39 8.03
C LYS A 55 2.52 -15.77 6.63
N GLU A 56 1.58 -14.91 6.32
CA GLU A 56 1.65 -14.10 5.10
C GLU A 56 2.93 -13.25 5.10
N ILE A 57 3.56 -13.14 3.93
CA ILE A 57 4.78 -12.35 3.73
C ILE A 57 4.39 -10.88 3.65
N PHE A 58 5.22 -10.01 4.23
CA PHE A 58 4.96 -8.59 4.24
C PHE A 58 6.21 -7.78 3.91
N ILE A 59 6.00 -6.54 3.51
CA ILE A 59 7.02 -5.52 3.31
C ILE A 59 6.84 -4.40 4.33
N THR A 60 7.94 -3.79 4.74
CA THR A 60 7.93 -2.66 5.65
C THR A 60 9.07 -1.71 5.31
N GLY A 61 8.93 -0.45 5.70
CA GLY A 61 9.95 0.58 5.51
C GLY A 61 9.39 1.89 4.99
N ASN A 62 10.29 2.80 4.65
CA ASN A 62 9.96 4.09 4.07
C ASN A 62 9.56 3.93 2.60
N LEU A 63 8.27 4.06 2.31
CA LEU A 63 7.74 4.16 0.96
C LEU A 63 8.10 5.52 0.37
N ILE A 64 9.06 5.52 -0.55
CA ILE A 64 9.53 6.68 -1.33
C ILE A 64 10.03 6.17 -2.69
N PRO A 65 9.55 6.72 -3.82
CA PRO A 65 10.06 6.35 -5.14
C PRO A 65 11.56 6.64 -5.26
N VAL A 66 12.29 5.79 -5.99
CA VAL A 66 13.75 5.91 -6.17
C VAL A 66 14.16 7.25 -6.77
N GLU A 67 13.35 7.82 -7.66
CA GLU A 67 13.60 9.12 -8.29
C GLU A 67 13.62 10.23 -7.24
N ILE A 68 12.65 10.22 -6.32
CA ILE A 68 12.55 11.21 -5.24
C ILE A 68 13.62 10.96 -4.18
N LEU A 69 13.95 9.70 -3.93
CA LEU A 69 15.02 9.34 -2.98
C LEU A 69 16.38 9.89 -3.45
N ARG A 70 16.68 9.85 -4.75
CA ARG A 70 17.93 10.37 -5.32
C ARG A 70 18.11 11.88 -5.12
N GLU A 71 17.01 12.62 -4.97
CA GLU A 71 17.01 14.06 -4.69
C GLU A 71 17.16 14.37 -3.18
N CYS A 72 17.02 13.38 -2.31
CA CYS A 72 17.14 13.57 -0.86
C CYS A 72 18.62 13.65 -0.44
N VAL A 73 19.02 14.77 0.16
CA VAL A 73 20.40 14.98 0.64
C VAL A 73 20.56 14.56 2.09
N THR A 74 19.49 14.69 2.89
CA THR A 74 19.52 14.43 4.33
C THR A 74 18.48 13.39 4.76
N PRO A 75 18.66 12.75 5.93
CA PRO A 75 17.64 11.86 6.51
C PRO A 75 16.28 12.56 6.72
N LYS A 76 16.28 13.87 6.98
CA LYS A 76 15.06 14.67 7.11
C LYS A 76 14.33 14.82 5.78
N ASP A 77 15.03 14.83 4.65
CA ASP A 77 14.40 14.89 3.33
C ASP A 77 13.66 13.60 3.02
N ILE A 78 14.28 12.46 3.36
CA ILE A 78 13.65 11.14 3.29
C ILE A 78 12.40 11.13 4.17
N GLU A 79 12.54 11.48 5.45
CA GLU A 79 11.42 11.53 6.39
C GLU A 79 10.28 12.43 5.87
N ARG A 80 10.59 13.59 5.30
CA ARG A 80 9.57 14.50 4.76
C ARG A 80 8.87 13.92 3.54
N ASN A 81 9.58 13.16 2.71
CA ASN A 81 9.07 12.67 1.42
C ASN A 81 8.62 11.21 1.43
N SER A 82 8.78 10.50 2.55
CA SER A 82 8.35 9.11 2.69
C SER A 82 7.12 8.95 3.58
N LEU A 83 6.45 7.83 3.37
CA LEU A 83 5.44 7.26 4.26
C LEU A 83 5.99 5.93 4.80
N TYR A 84 6.01 5.71 6.12
CA TYR A 84 6.43 4.41 6.62
C TYR A 84 5.24 3.45 6.57
N ILE A 85 5.39 2.32 5.87
CA ILE A 85 4.28 1.42 5.59
C ILE A 85 4.47 0.03 6.18
N LEU A 86 3.34 -0.67 6.35
CA LEU A 86 3.27 -2.13 6.43
C LEU A 86 2.44 -2.62 5.24
N GLY A 87 3.05 -3.36 4.32
CA GLY A 87 2.38 -3.94 3.15
C GLY A 87 2.27 -5.45 3.27
N ILE A 88 1.07 -6.04 3.25
CA ILE A 88 0.87 -7.49 3.42
C ILE A 88 0.46 -8.11 2.08
N TYR A 89 1.21 -9.11 1.61
CA TYR A 89 0.81 -9.92 0.46
C TYR A 89 -0.19 -10.98 0.91
N PRO A 90 -1.43 -10.98 0.40
CA PRO A 90 -2.42 -11.95 0.86
C PRO A 90 -2.12 -13.36 0.31
N ASN A 91 -2.59 -14.42 0.98
CA ASN A 91 -2.30 -15.80 0.58
C ASN A 91 -2.92 -16.26 -0.76
N ASP A 92 -3.77 -15.45 -1.37
CA ASP A 92 -4.31 -15.59 -2.72
C ASP A 92 -3.58 -14.71 -3.73
N TYR A 93 -2.48 -14.05 -3.34
CA TYR A 93 -1.57 -13.42 -4.29
C TYR A 93 -1.17 -14.41 -5.40
N PRO A 94 -1.30 -14.05 -6.68
CA PRO A 94 -1.53 -12.70 -7.20
C PRO A 94 -2.96 -12.33 -7.60
N ASP A 95 -3.92 -13.18 -7.28
CA ASP A 95 -5.31 -12.95 -7.65
C ASP A 95 -5.90 -11.76 -6.90
N ASP A 96 -5.41 -11.54 -5.67
CA ASP A 96 -5.66 -10.36 -4.83
C ASP A 96 -4.42 -9.47 -4.67
N ASN A 97 -4.67 -8.20 -4.39
CA ASN A 97 -3.68 -7.15 -4.31
C ASN A 97 -3.04 -7.05 -2.91
N ILE A 98 -1.84 -6.46 -2.86
CA ILE A 98 -1.20 -6.12 -1.57
C ILE A 98 -2.05 -5.13 -0.77
N TYR A 99 -2.12 -5.33 0.55
CA TYR A 99 -2.77 -4.40 1.48
C TYR A 99 -1.72 -3.50 2.14
N VAL A 100 -1.87 -2.18 2.03
CA VAL A 100 -0.86 -1.22 2.51
C VAL A 100 -1.42 -0.40 3.67
N GLU A 101 -0.73 -0.37 4.81
CA GLU A 101 -1.06 0.46 5.97
C GLU A 101 -0.09 1.65 6.09
N ASP A 102 -0.59 2.83 6.44
CA ASP A 102 0.22 3.92 7.00
C ASP A 102 0.53 3.61 8.47
N PHE A 103 1.64 2.92 8.70
CA PHE A 103 1.92 2.26 9.98
C PHE A 103 2.06 3.23 11.15
N TYR A 104 2.62 4.42 10.90
CA TYR A 104 2.76 5.49 11.89
C TYR A 104 1.61 6.51 11.86
N GLU A 105 0.56 6.29 11.07
CA GLU A 105 -0.62 7.16 10.97
C GLU A 105 -0.23 8.62 10.67
N LYS A 106 0.73 8.79 9.75
CA LYS A 106 1.23 10.09 9.34
C LYS A 106 0.18 10.91 8.60
N ILE A 107 -0.74 10.25 7.89
CA ILE A 107 -1.92 10.84 7.29
C ILE A 107 -3.00 10.92 8.37
N ASN A 108 -3.32 12.15 8.78
CA ASN A 108 -4.47 12.42 9.63
C ASN A 108 -5.71 12.65 8.76
N TRP A 109 -6.52 11.60 8.63
CA TRP A 109 -7.72 11.58 7.79
C TRP A 109 -8.83 12.51 8.29
N ASP A 110 -8.85 12.87 9.57
CA ASP A 110 -9.84 13.81 10.10
C ASP A 110 -9.65 15.24 9.57
N LYS A 111 -8.45 15.53 9.05
CA LYS A 111 -8.15 16.81 8.40
C LYS A 111 -8.57 16.86 6.93
N ILE A 112 -9.08 15.75 6.38
CA ILE A 112 -9.46 15.60 4.97
C ILE A 112 -11.00 15.46 4.89
N PRO A 113 -11.68 16.09 3.93
CA PRO A 113 -13.10 15.88 3.66
C PRO A 113 -13.41 14.40 3.44
N TYR A 114 -14.58 13.95 3.89
CA TYR A 114 -14.92 12.52 3.96
C TYR A 114 -14.82 11.84 2.59
N GLU A 115 -15.29 12.50 1.54
CA GLU A 115 -15.29 12.07 0.14
C GLU A 115 -13.88 11.79 -0.43
N HIS A 116 -12.84 12.35 0.19
CA HIS A 116 -11.45 12.19 -0.22
C HIS A 116 -10.66 11.22 0.69
N ARG A 117 -11.32 10.59 1.68
CA ARG A 117 -10.65 9.68 2.62
C ARG A 117 -10.48 8.30 2.00
N HIS A 118 -9.27 8.02 1.52
CA HIS A 118 -8.87 6.72 0.97
C HIS A 118 -8.44 5.74 2.07
N GLN A 119 -9.40 5.31 2.89
CA GLN A 119 -9.19 4.30 3.93
C GLN A 119 -10.17 3.13 3.78
N ASN A 120 -9.68 1.91 4.05
CA ASN A 120 -10.52 0.72 4.16
C ASN A 120 -10.03 -0.15 5.34
N LEU A 121 -10.68 -1.28 5.60
CA LEU A 121 -10.25 -2.27 6.56
C LEU A 121 -9.65 -3.49 5.85
N HIS A 122 -8.52 -3.97 6.36
CA HIS A 122 -7.96 -5.24 5.93
C HIS A 122 -8.97 -6.37 6.27
N PRO A 123 -9.30 -7.28 5.33
CA PRO A 123 -10.41 -8.24 5.53
C PRO A 123 -10.17 -9.24 6.67
N LYS A 124 -8.91 -9.59 6.94
CA LYS A 124 -8.53 -10.55 8.00
C LYS A 124 -8.20 -9.90 9.35
N THR A 125 -7.50 -8.77 9.36
CA THR A 125 -6.97 -8.15 10.59
C THR A 125 -7.82 -6.98 11.08
N TYR A 126 -8.76 -6.49 10.27
CA TYR A 126 -9.57 -5.30 10.52
C TYR A 126 -8.76 -4.02 10.81
N ARG A 127 -7.49 -4.01 10.43
CA ARG A 127 -6.62 -2.83 10.54
C ARG A 127 -6.90 -1.86 9.40
N LYS A 128 -6.66 -0.57 9.65
CA LYS A 128 -6.87 0.48 8.64
C LYS A 128 -5.79 0.39 7.56
N VAL A 129 -6.23 0.16 6.33
CA VAL A 129 -5.38 0.13 5.13
C VAL A 129 -5.68 1.34 4.24
N LEU A 130 -4.67 1.77 3.49
CA LEU A 130 -4.79 2.76 2.45
C LEU A 130 -5.54 2.16 1.28
N CYS A 131 -6.56 2.88 0.83
CA CYS A 131 -7.33 2.48 -0.33
C CYS A 131 -6.63 2.98 -1.59
N THR A 132 -5.90 2.11 -2.27
CA THR A 132 -5.14 2.44 -3.48
C THR A 132 -5.98 2.21 -4.73
N HIS A 133 -7.23 2.69 -4.72
CA HIS A 133 -8.08 2.60 -5.90
C HIS A 133 -7.47 3.42 -7.03
N HIS A 134 -7.25 2.76 -8.15
CA HIS A 134 -6.89 3.40 -9.40
C HIS A 134 -8.17 3.97 -10.02
N PRO A 135 -8.30 5.30 -10.17
CA PRO A 135 -9.54 5.96 -10.57
C PRO A 135 -10.10 5.51 -11.92
N ASP A 136 -9.26 4.92 -12.77
CA ASP A 136 -9.66 4.40 -14.06
C ASP A 136 -9.60 2.86 -14.14
N GLY A 137 -9.47 2.19 -13.00
CA GLY A 137 -9.34 0.74 -12.93
C GLY A 137 -8.04 0.23 -13.58
N GLU A 138 -7.08 1.12 -13.85
CA GLU A 138 -5.92 0.81 -14.69
C GLU A 138 -5.04 -0.30 -14.10
N VAL A 139 -5.04 -0.48 -12.77
CA VAL A 139 -4.30 -1.57 -12.12
C VAL A 139 -4.74 -2.95 -12.60
N ASN A 140 -6.01 -3.11 -12.98
CA ASN A 140 -6.51 -4.38 -13.49
C ASN A 140 -5.99 -4.69 -14.90
N ALA A 141 -5.58 -3.66 -15.65
CA ALA A 141 -4.99 -3.78 -17.00
C ALA A 141 -3.47 -3.98 -16.97
N LEU A 142 -2.82 -3.76 -15.82
CA LEU A 142 -1.37 -3.97 -15.66
C LEU A 142 -1.03 -5.46 -15.54
N ILE A 143 0.15 -5.82 -16.06
CA ILE A 143 0.79 -7.11 -15.81
C ILE A 143 1.03 -7.23 -14.30
N GLN A 144 0.89 -8.43 -13.76
CA GLN A 144 0.89 -8.72 -12.33
C GLN A 144 2.00 -7.99 -11.52
N GLY A 145 3.25 -8.05 -11.96
CA GLY A 145 4.37 -7.40 -11.26
C GLY A 145 4.31 -5.87 -11.23
N ASP A 146 3.64 -5.25 -12.19
CA ASP A 146 3.45 -3.79 -12.23
C ASP A 146 2.33 -3.33 -11.29
N ARG A 147 1.46 -4.26 -10.85
CA ARG A 147 0.32 -3.94 -9.97
C ARG A 147 0.78 -3.52 -8.59
N THR A 148 1.71 -4.26 -7.97
CA THR A 148 2.23 -3.92 -6.65
C THR A 148 2.91 -2.56 -6.66
N VAL A 149 3.74 -2.30 -7.68
CA VAL A 149 4.41 -0.99 -7.85
C VAL A 149 3.38 0.14 -8.02
N ALA A 150 2.33 -0.08 -8.81
CA ALA A 150 1.27 0.90 -9.01
C ALA A 150 0.51 1.20 -7.71
N ILE A 151 0.17 0.17 -6.93
CA ILE A 151 -0.47 0.30 -5.62
C ILE A 151 0.40 1.11 -4.66
N LEU A 152 1.68 0.76 -4.54
CA LEU A 152 2.63 1.46 -3.68
C LEU A 152 2.85 2.91 -4.14
N SER A 153 2.90 3.14 -5.46
CA SER A 153 2.95 4.50 -6.03
C SER A 153 1.71 5.33 -5.66
N SER A 154 0.52 4.72 -5.73
CA SER A 154 -0.74 5.36 -5.33
C SER A 154 -0.75 5.70 -3.84
N ALA A 155 -0.29 4.79 -2.98
CA ALA A 155 -0.15 5.06 -1.54
C ALA A 155 0.79 6.25 -1.25
N TRP A 156 1.91 6.34 -1.97
CA TRP A 156 2.82 7.48 -1.84
C TRP A 156 2.19 8.79 -2.35
N LYS A 157 1.51 8.76 -3.51
CA LYS A 157 0.80 9.91 -4.08
C LYS A 157 -0.29 10.42 -3.13
N LEU A 158 -1.03 9.53 -2.47
CA LEU A 158 -2.02 9.90 -1.44
C LEU A 158 -1.37 10.68 -0.30
N TYR A 159 -0.21 10.23 0.20
CA TYR A 159 0.52 10.98 1.23
C TYR A 159 0.98 12.36 0.74
N LYS A 160 1.46 12.46 -0.51
CA LYS A 160 1.85 13.75 -1.10
C LYS A 160 0.65 14.67 -1.28
N GLN A 161 -0.49 14.14 -1.73
CA GLN A 161 -1.74 14.88 -1.87
C GLN A 161 -2.23 15.40 -0.51
N TYR A 162 -2.19 14.57 0.53
CA TYR A 162 -2.51 15.00 1.89
C TYR A 162 -1.64 16.18 2.33
N LYS A 163 -0.32 16.10 2.11
CA LYS A 163 0.59 17.21 2.46
C LYS A 163 0.28 18.48 1.69
N GLU A 164 -0.08 18.37 0.42
CA GLU A 164 -0.41 19.52 -0.40
C GLU A 164 -1.74 20.13 0.02
N TYR A 165 -2.77 19.30 0.22
CA TYR A 165 -4.06 19.72 0.75
C TYR A 165 -3.93 20.46 2.09
N LEU A 166 -3.05 20.01 3.00
CA LEU A 166 -2.83 20.72 4.26
C LEU A 166 -2.39 22.18 4.05
N LYS A 167 -1.64 22.47 2.98
CA LYS A 167 -1.15 23.81 2.62
C LYS A 167 -2.16 24.61 1.81
N THR A 168 -2.70 24.01 0.75
CA THR A 168 -3.49 24.73 -0.28
C THR A 168 -4.99 24.63 -0.05
N LYS A 169 -5.44 23.62 0.71
CA LYS A 169 -6.85 23.20 0.83
C LYS A 169 -7.46 22.68 -0.47
N GLU A 170 -6.65 22.30 -1.44
CA GLU A 170 -7.10 21.76 -2.72
C GLU A 170 -6.80 20.26 -2.82
N TRP A 171 -7.83 19.47 -3.18
CA TRP A 171 -7.70 18.05 -3.48
C TRP A 171 -7.78 17.81 -4.98
N THR A 172 -6.67 17.41 -5.59
CA THR A 172 -6.52 17.29 -7.05
C THR A 172 -6.34 15.85 -7.52
N LEU A 173 -6.13 14.92 -6.59
CA LEU A 173 -6.07 13.50 -6.90
C LEU A 173 -7.49 13.04 -7.28
N LYS A 174 -7.63 12.45 -8.47
CA LYS A 174 -8.93 11.93 -8.92
C LYS A 174 -9.34 10.76 -8.06
N ASP A 175 -10.50 10.87 -7.43
CA ASP A 175 -11.02 9.81 -6.57
C ASP A 175 -11.86 8.80 -7.37
N LEU A 176 -11.70 7.51 -7.05
CA LEU A 176 -12.70 6.49 -7.35
C LEU A 176 -13.62 6.36 -6.15
N ARG A 177 -14.94 6.42 -6.35
CA ARG A 177 -15.87 6.09 -5.27
C ARG A 177 -15.71 4.62 -4.85
N HIS A 178 -15.96 4.33 -3.57
CA HIS A 178 -15.85 2.95 -3.08
C HIS A 178 -17.02 2.06 -3.54
N GLY A 179 -16.78 0.75 -3.62
CA GLY A 179 -17.82 -0.27 -3.78
C GLY A 179 -18.61 -0.20 -5.10
N HIS A 180 -19.93 -0.35 -5.01
CA HIS A 180 -20.83 -0.36 -6.17
C HIS A 180 -20.78 0.97 -6.95
N GLU A 181 -20.61 2.10 -6.26
CA GLU A 181 -20.53 3.40 -6.91
C GLU A 181 -19.27 3.57 -7.77
N GLY A 182 -18.11 3.05 -7.31
CA GLY A 182 -16.89 3.01 -8.12
C GLY A 182 -17.06 2.14 -9.37
N THR A 183 -17.74 1.01 -9.22
CA THR A 183 -18.07 0.12 -10.36
C THR A 183 -18.95 0.86 -11.38
N LEU A 184 -19.96 1.59 -10.92
CA LEU A 184 -20.82 2.39 -11.79
C LEU A 184 -20.04 3.56 -12.45
N GLN A 185 -19.14 4.22 -11.73
CA GLN A 185 -18.27 5.26 -12.25
C GLN A 185 -17.38 4.72 -13.38
N LEU A 186 -16.73 3.55 -13.18
CA LEU A 186 -15.90 2.90 -14.19
C LEU A 186 -16.72 2.44 -15.41
N LYS A 187 -17.92 1.88 -15.19
CA LYS A 187 -18.82 1.48 -16.29
C LYS A 187 -19.26 2.68 -17.12
N ARG A 188 -19.63 3.79 -16.47
CA ARG A 188 -20.00 5.05 -17.16
C ARG A 188 -18.83 5.64 -17.95
N ALA A 189 -17.61 5.49 -17.46
CA ALA A 189 -16.40 5.98 -18.14
C ALA A 189 -15.89 5.05 -19.25
N GLY A 190 -16.51 3.88 -19.48
CA GLY A 190 -16.01 2.88 -20.43
C GLY A 190 -14.69 2.22 -20.00
N ARG A 191 -14.35 2.30 -18.72
CA ARG A 191 -13.07 1.88 -18.12
C ARG A 191 -13.24 0.70 -17.15
N TYR A 192 -14.38 0.01 -17.23
CA TYR A 192 -14.66 -1.17 -16.43
C TYR A 192 -14.20 -2.43 -17.16
N TYR A 193 -13.05 -2.97 -16.75
CA TYR A 193 -12.45 -4.19 -17.33
C TYR A 193 -12.96 -5.45 -16.63
N GLY A 194 -14.28 -5.63 -16.53
CA GLY A 194 -14.92 -6.69 -15.74
C GLY A 194 -14.17 -8.03 -15.78
N ARG A 195 -13.91 -8.60 -14.59
CA ARG A 195 -13.60 -10.02 -14.46
C ARG A 195 -14.90 -10.80 -14.52
#